data_AF-G2GZX2-F1
#
_entry.id   AF-G2GZX2-F1
#
_cell.length_a   1.000
_cell.length_b   1.000
_cell.length_c   1.000
_cell.angle_alpha   90.00
_cell.angle_beta   90.00
_cell.angle_gamma   90.00
#
_symmetry.space_group_name_H-M   'P 1'
#
loop_
_entity.id
_entity.type
_entity.pdbx_description
1 polymer ?
#
loop_
_entity_poly.entity_id
_entity_poly.type
_entity_poly.pdbx_seq_one_letter_code
_entity_poly.pdbx_strand_id
1 'polypeptide(L)'
;MMSKVIDYLVITNHNGLMEIKEIRRQRLKEWFKNRFLPGREKSYFSQLITGKAAFGERAARRIERSYGMQTGSLDVPIDPHPSMNTPVILSQQQKMLLELFDGLPKTEQKKFLQEIADKKNEVDQLFQEMIEKHGFNRKRSLHRAG
;
A
#
# COMPACT_ATOMS: atom_id res chain seq x y z
N MET A 1 30.89 13.84 2.91
CA MET A 1 29.80 13.56 1.95
C MET A 1 29.31 12.14 2.22
N MET A 2 28.30 11.98 3.07
CA MET A 2 27.81 10.68 3.51
C MET A 2 26.85 10.10 2.47
N SER A 3 27.02 8.82 2.16
CA SER A 3 26.44 8.08 1.03
C SER A 3 24.94 7.83 1.18
N LYS A 4 24.15 8.02 0.12
CA LYS A 4 22.71 7.67 0.01
C LYS A 4 22.41 6.19 0.33
N VAL A 5 23.43 5.33 0.35
CA VAL A 5 23.33 3.92 0.78
C VAL A 5 23.01 3.82 2.28
N ILE A 6 23.46 4.79 3.09
CA ILE A 6 23.15 4.84 4.52
C ILE A 6 21.70 5.24 4.73
N ASP A 7 21.15 6.16 3.93
CA ASP A 7 19.73 6.55 4.02
C ASP A 7 18.80 5.36 3.71
N TYR A 8 19.15 4.51 2.76
CA TYR A 8 18.37 3.30 2.45
C TYR A 8 18.41 2.25 3.60
N LEU A 9 19.53 2.17 4.32
CA LEU A 9 19.69 1.28 5.47
C LEU A 9 19.03 1.84 6.75
N VAL A 10 18.89 3.16 6.86
CA VAL A 10 18.15 3.83 7.95
C VAL A 10 16.64 3.71 7.76
N ILE A 11 16.14 3.78 6.52
CA ILE A 11 14.72 3.58 6.19
C ILE A 11 14.27 2.13 6.44
N THR A 12 15.13 1.14 6.18
CA THR A 12 14.81 -0.27 6.44
C THR A 12 14.86 -0.64 7.92
N ASN A 13 15.67 0.04 8.73
CA ASN A 13 15.75 -0.19 10.18
C ASN A 13 14.67 0.56 11.01
N HIS A 14 13.95 1.54 10.45
CA HIS A 14 12.83 2.18 11.15
C HIS A 14 11.52 1.34 11.12
N ASN A 15 11.45 0.31 10.28
CA ASN A 15 10.27 -0.57 10.20
C ASN A 15 10.22 -1.64 11.31
N GLY A 16 11.30 -1.82 12.08
CA GLY A 16 11.34 -2.74 13.23
C GLY A 16 10.66 -2.22 14.50
N LEU A 17 10.20 -0.96 14.51
CA LEU A 17 9.66 -0.28 15.70
C LEU A 17 8.32 0.44 15.44
N MET A 18 7.58 0.07 14.40
CA MET A 18 6.14 0.33 14.43
C MET A 18 5.55 -0.46 15.61
N GLU A 19 4.99 0.23 16.60
CA GLU A 19 4.27 -0.44 17.69
C GLU A 19 3.24 -1.39 17.05
N ILE A 20 3.21 -2.67 17.42
CA ILE A 20 2.29 -3.67 16.85
C ILE A 20 0.83 -3.18 16.77
N LYS A 21 0.45 -2.26 17.68
CA LYS A 21 -0.84 -1.56 17.67
C LYS A 21 -1.05 -0.73 16.41
N GLU A 22 -0.05 0.00 15.93
CA GLU A 22 -0.11 0.80 14.70
C GLU A 22 -0.25 -0.08 13.45
N ILE A 23 0.51 -1.19 13.38
CA ILE A 23 0.36 -2.18 12.30
C ILE A 23 -1.10 -2.67 12.23
N ARG A 24 -1.67 -3.04 13.37
CA ARG A 24 -3.07 -3.47 13.48
C ARG A 24 -4.06 -2.38 13.06
N ARG A 25 -3.85 -1.12 13.47
CA ARG A 25 -4.70 0.02 13.06
C ARG A 25 -4.73 0.19 11.55
N GLN A 26 -3.55 0.15 10.92
CA GLN A 26 -3.40 0.32 9.48
C GLN A 26 -4.07 -0.82 8.72
N ARG A 27 -3.82 -2.08 9.11
CA ARG A 27 -4.47 -3.27 8.51
C ARG A 27 -5.99 -3.23 8.67
N LEU A 28 -6.48 -2.84 9.84
CA LEU A 28 -7.92 -2.70 10.11
C LEU A 28 -8.55 -1.63 9.22
N LYS A 29 -7.87 -0.48 9.07
CA LYS A 29 -8.32 0.61 8.19
C LYS A 29 -8.37 0.17 6.73
N GLU A 30 -7.35 -0.55 6.24
CA GLU A 30 -7.31 -1.03 4.86
C GLU A 30 -8.39 -2.09 4.59
N TRP A 31 -8.61 -3.02 5.53
CA TRP A 31 -9.66 -4.04 5.39
C TRP A 31 -11.06 -3.45 5.21
N PHE A 32 -11.35 -2.33 5.89
CA PHE A 32 -12.64 -1.64 5.81
C PHE A 32 -12.68 -0.49 4.80
N LYS A 33 -11.61 -0.24 4.02
CA LYS A 33 -11.57 0.84 3.02
C LYS A 33 -12.64 0.69 1.94
N ASN A 34 -12.90 -0.56 1.53
CA ASN A 34 -13.88 -0.91 0.49
C ASN A 34 -15.08 -1.68 1.06
N ARG A 35 -15.28 -1.66 2.38
CA ARG A 35 -16.37 -2.40 3.06
C ARG A 35 -17.10 -1.46 4.01
N PHE A 36 -18.42 -1.61 4.13
CA PHE A 36 -19.16 -0.87 5.14
C PHE A 36 -18.76 -1.34 6.55
N LEU A 37 -18.50 -0.38 7.43
CA LEU A 37 -18.26 -0.68 8.85
C LEU A 37 -19.52 -1.32 9.45
N PRO A 38 -19.39 -2.42 10.20
CA PRO A 38 -20.52 -3.10 10.82
C PRO A 38 -21.26 -2.17 11.78
N GLY A 39 -22.56 -1.98 11.57
CA GLY A 39 -23.35 -1.00 12.33
C GLY A 39 -23.29 -1.19 13.86
N ARG A 40 -23.24 -2.43 14.34
CA ARG A 40 -23.19 -2.75 15.79
C ARG A 40 -21.85 -2.37 16.45
N GLU A 41 -20.76 -2.33 15.68
CA GLU A 41 -19.40 -2.13 16.21
C GLU A 41 -18.69 -0.94 15.55
N LYS A 42 -19.41 -0.09 14.82
CA LYS A 42 -18.85 1.07 14.10
C LYS A 42 -18.06 2.00 15.02
N SER A 43 -18.61 2.33 16.19
CA SER A 43 -17.94 3.17 17.19
C SER A 43 -16.65 2.51 17.70
N TYR A 44 -16.69 1.20 17.97
CA TYR A 44 -15.54 0.42 18.42
C TYR A 44 -14.41 0.41 17.37
N PHE A 45 -14.71 0.16 16.10
CA PHE A 45 -13.73 0.23 15.02
C PHE A 45 -13.16 1.63 14.83
N SER A 46 -14.00 2.66 14.89
CA SER A 46 -13.53 4.05 14.82
C SER A 46 -12.57 4.37 15.97
N GLN A 47 -12.84 3.91 17.19
CA GLN A 47 -11.96 4.10 18.34
C GLN A 47 -10.62 3.36 18.17
N LEU A 48 -10.62 2.15 17.61
CA LEU A 48 -9.39 1.42 17.31
C LEU A 48 -8.56 2.14 16.23
N ILE A 49 -9.18 2.49 15.10
CA ILE A 49 -8.51 3.15 13.95
C ILE A 49 -7.93 4.51 14.34
N THR A 50 -8.68 5.30 15.14
CA THR A 50 -8.23 6.63 15.60
C THR A 50 -7.24 6.58 16.77
N GLY A 51 -6.93 5.38 17.30
CA GLY A 51 -6.03 5.21 18.43
C GLY A 51 -6.62 5.58 19.80
N LYS A 52 -7.92 5.91 19.87
CA LYS A 52 -8.63 6.21 21.12
C LYS A 52 -8.83 4.99 22.02
N ALA A 53 -8.77 3.78 21.45
CA ALA A 53 -8.82 2.52 22.18
C ALA A 53 -7.54 1.69 21.96
N ALA A 54 -7.16 0.91 22.96
CA ALA A 54 -6.01 0.03 22.88
C ALA A 54 -6.26 -1.14 21.92
N PHE A 55 -5.35 -1.33 20.94
CA PHE A 55 -5.43 -2.41 19.95
C PHE A 55 -4.57 -3.61 20.36
N GLY A 56 -5.02 -4.33 21.39
CA GLY A 56 -4.35 -5.53 21.92
C GLY A 56 -4.57 -6.79 21.07
N GLU A 57 -3.80 -7.84 21.37
CA GLU A 57 -3.83 -9.11 20.63
C GLU A 57 -5.21 -9.77 20.69
N ARG A 58 -5.84 -9.82 21.87
CA ARG A 58 -7.18 -10.38 22.04
C ARG A 58 -8.23 -9.67 21.17
N ALA A 59 -8.10 -8.35 21.01
CA ALA A 59 -8.96 -7.57 20.12
C ALA A 59 -8.70 -7.93 18.65
N ALA A 60 -7.43 -8.00 18.23
CA ALA A 60 -7.04 -8.41 16.88
C ALA A 60 -7.58 -9.81 16.52
N ARG A 61 -7.35 -10.81 17.39
CA ARG A 61 -7.83 -12.19 17.17
C ARG A 61 -9.35 -12.29 17.13
N ARG A 62 -10.07 -11.48 17.91
CA ARG A 62 -11.54 -11.43 17.84
C ARG A 62 -11.98 -10.90 16.47
N ILE A 63 -11.43 -9.77 16.05
CA ILE A 63 -11.79 -9.13 14.77
C ILE A 63 -11.47 -10.06 13.61
N GLU A 64 -10.30 -10.70 13.61
CA GLU A 64 -9.92 -11.65 12.56
C GLU A 64 -10.96 -12.76 12.41
N ARG A 65 -11.36 -13.40 13.52
CA ARG A 65 -12.39 -14.45 13.51
C ARG A 65 -13.76 -13.94 13.11
N SER A 66 -14.19 -12.81 13.66
CA SER A 66 -15.54 -12.27 13.44
C SER A 66 -15.76 -11.74 12.03
N TYR A 67 -14.71 -11.32 11.33
CA TYR A 67 -14.80 -10.71 10.00
C TYR A 67 -14.16 -11.54 8.89
N GLY A 68 -13.84 -12.81 9.18
CA GLY A 68 -13.31 -13.75 8.19
C GLY A 68 -11.92 -13.38 7.68
N MET A 69 -11.10 -12.72 8.50
CA MET A 69 -9.69 -12.50 8.18
C MET A 69 -8.87 -13.73 8.55
N GLN A 70 -7.76 -13.94 7.85
CA GLN A 70 -6.77 -14.94 8.25
C GLN A 70 -6.17 -14.55 9.62
N THR A 71 -5.93 -15.56 10.47
CA THR A 71 -5.28 -15.34 11.76
C THR A 71 -3.89 -14.73 11.57
N GLY A 72 -3.58 -13.65 12.30
CA GLY A 72 -2.30 -12.94 12.19
C GLY A 72 -2.26 -11.86 11.11
N SER A 73 -3.30 -11.73 10.27
CA SER A 73 -3.34 -10.74 9.19
C SER A 73 -3.27 -9.29 9.67
N LEU A 74 -3.71 -9.00 10.90
CA LEU A 74 -3.59 -7.67 11.51
C LEU A 74 -2.20 -7.38 12.08
N ASP A 75 -1.34 -8.39 12.20
CA ASP A 75 0.01 -8.26 12.78
C ASP A 75 1.10 -8.08 11.73
N VAL A 76 0.75 -8.24 10.44
CA VAL A 76 1.69 -8.08 9.33
C VAL A 76 1.71 -6.62 8.87
N PRO A 77 2.86 -5.96 8.76
CA PRO A 77 2.97 -4.62 8.16
C PRO A 77 2.29 -4.58 6.80
N ILE A 78 1.66 -3.45 6.44
CA ILE A 78 1.22 -3.24 5.07
C ILE A 78 2.48 -2.92 4.26
N ASP A 79 2.97 -3.89 3.49
CA ASP A 79 3.95 -3.58 2.46
C ASP A 79 3.29 -2.66 1.44
N PRO A 80 3.93 -1.54 1.04
CA PRO A 80 3.41 -0.67 -0.02
C PRO A 80 3.34 -1.39 -1.38
N HIS A 81 3.86 -2.61 -1.48
CA HIS A 81 3.63 -3.53 -2.58
C HIS A 81 2.57 -4.56 -2.17
N PRO A 82 1.35 -4.50 -2.72
CA PRO A 82 0.27 -5.41 -2.36
C PRO A 82 0.62 -6.81 -2.86
N SER A 83 1.22 -7.64 -2.00
CA SER A 83 1.35 -9.06 -2.24
C SER A 83 0.34 -9.83 -1.36
N MET A 84 -0.52 -10.56 -2.07
CA MET A 84 -1.27 -11.75 -1.65
C MET A 84 -2.38 -11.57 -0.60
N ASN A 85 -3.63 -11.47 -1.09
CA ASN A 85 -4.84 -12.23 -0.65
C ASN A 85 -6.17 -11.56 -1.04
N THR A 86 -6.16 -10.44 -1.77
CA THR A 86 -7.35 -9.98 -2.48
C THR A 86 -7.51 -10.76 -3.79
N PRO A 87 -8.70 -11.31 -4.11
CA PRO A 87 -8.94 -11.89 -5.43
C PRO A 87 -8.73 -10.79 -6.48
N VAL A 88 -7.63 -10.91 -7.24
CA VAL A 88 -7.28 -9.96 -8.29
C VAL A 88 -8.22 -10.21 -9.46
N ILE A 89 -9.17 -9.31 -9.68
CA ILE A 89 -10.02 -9.34 -10.88
C ILE A 89 -9.19 -8.78 -12.03
N LEU A 90 -8.70 -9.67 -12.89
CA LEU A 90 -7.92 -9.31 -14.07
C LEU A 90 -8.83 -8.89 -15.23
N SER A 91 -8.48 -7.80 -15.91
CA SER A 91 -9.09 -7.38 -17.16
C SER A 91 -8.81 -8.39 -18.29
N GLN A 92 -9.57 -8.32 -19.38
CA GLN A 92 -9.34 -9.20 -20.54
C GLN A 92 -7.92 -9.04 -21.11
N GLN A 93 -7.41 -7.81 -21.17
CA GLN A 93 -6.05 -7.53 -21.65
C GLN A 93 -4.99 -8.13 -20.72
N GLN A 94 -5.20 -8.08 -19.41
CA GLN A 94 -4.27 -8.68 -18.43
C GLN A 94 -4.28 -10.20 -18.49
N LYS A 95 -5.44 -10.83 -18.71
CA LYS A 95 -5.54 -12.28 -18.93
C LYS A 95 -4.82 -12.71 -20.21
N MET A 96 -5.04 -11.99 -21.31
CA MET A 96 -4.35 -12.21 -22.58
C MET A 96 -2.83 -12.09 -22.42
N LEU A 97 -2.36 -11.09 -21.67
CA LEU A 97 -0.94 -10.92 -21.39
C LEU A 97 -0.35 -12.14 -20.67
N LEU A 98 -1.03 -12.67 -19.65
CA LEU A 98 -0.57 -13.85 -18.92
C LEU A 98 -0.53 -15.09 -19.82
N GLU A 99 -1.56 -15.28 -20.65
CA GLU A 99 -1.62 -16.40 -21.60
C GLU A 99 -0.46 -16.36 -22.60
N LEU A 100 -0.17 -15.18 -23.16
CA LEU A 100 0.97 -14.99 -24.06
C LEU A 100 2.31 -15.18 -23.34
N PHE A 101 2.42 -14.67 -22.12
CA PHE A 101 3.65 -14.73 -21.31
C PHE A 101 4.01 -16.17 -20.91
N ASP A 102 3.03 -16.96 -20.49
CA ASP A 102 3.22 -18.38 -20.14
C ASP A 102 3.65 -19.23 -21.34
N GLY A 103 3.28 -18.81 -22.56
CA GLY A 103 3.73 -19.43 -23.81
C GLY A 103 5.18 -19.12 -24.21
N LEU A 104 5.84 -18.14 -23.58
CA LEU A 104 7.22 -17.76 -23.91
C LEU A 104 8.25 -18.68 -23.22
N PRO A 105 9.42 -18.91 -23.83
CA PRO A 105 10.56 -19.53 -23.14
C PRO A 105 10.97 -18.72 -21.91
N LYS A 106 11.45 -19.39 -20.86
CA LYS A 106 11.87 -18.72 -19.59
C LYS A 106 12.91 -17.61 -19.79
N THR A 107 13.78 -17.75 -20.78
CA THR A 107 14.76 -16.72 -21.15
C THR A 107 14.09 -15.45 -21.69
N GLU A 108 13.05 -15.61 -22.50
CA GLU A 108 12.27 -14.50 -23.07
C GLU A 108 11.32 -13.89 -22.03
N GLN A 109 10.71 -14.71 -21.17
CA GLN A 109 9.95 -14.22 -20.02
C GLN A 109 10.77 -13.27 -19.14
N LYS A 110 12.02 -13.64 -18.83
CA LYS A 110 12.92 -12.80 -18.02
C LYS A 110 13.24 -11.47 -18.72
N LYS A 111 13.55 -11.50 -20.02
CA LYS A 111 13.82 -10.29 -20.81
C LYS A 111 12.59 -9.39 -20.86
N PHE A 112 11.42 -9.96 -21.09
CA PHE A 112 10.16 -9.25 -21.17
C PHE A 112 9.79 -8.56 -19.85
N LEU A 113 9.96 -9.24 -18.72
CA LEU A 113 9.75 -8.64 -17.40
C LEU A 113 10.71 -7.46 -17.15
N GLN A 114 11.97 -7.60 -17.55
CA GLN A 114 12.95 -6.53 -17.44
C GLN A 114 12.54 -5.31 -18.28
N GLU A 115 12.13 -5.53 -19.53
CA GLU A 115 11.71 -4.45 -20.43
C GLU A 115 10.46 -3.71 -19.90
N ILE A 116 9.48 -4.42 -19.35
CA ILE A 116 8.31 -3.80 -18.72
C ILE A 116 8.71 -2.99 -17.48
N ALA A 117 9.62 -3.52 -16.66
CA ALA A 117 10.09 -2.82 -15.46
C ALA A 117 10.82 -1.52 -15.84
N ASP A 118 11.68 -1.57 -16.85
CA ASP A 118 12.44 -0.41 -17.32
C ASP A 118 11.51 0.67 -17.88
N LYS A 119 10.56 0.29 -18.76
CA LYS A 119 9.53 1.22 -19.28
C LYS A 119 8.70 1.84 -18.17
N LYS A 120 8.32 1.07 -17.15
CA LYS A 120 7.58 1.60 -16.00
C LYS A 120 8.41 2.66 -15.26
N ASN A 121 9.68 2.37 -15.00
CA ASN A 121 10.58 3.30 -14.33
C ASN A 121 10.75 4.61 -15.12
N GLU A 122 10.87 4.52 -16.45
CA GLU A 122 10.95 5.70 -17.33
C GLU A 122 9.67 6.55 -17.23
N VAL A 123 8.50 5.91 -17.29
CA VAL A 123 7.21 6.60 -17.16
C VAL A 123 7.09 7.28 -15.80
N ASP A 124 7.46 6.60 -14.72
CA ASP A 124 7.43 7.16 -13.37
C ASP A 124 8.37 8.37 -13.24
N GLN A 125 9.57 8.31 -13.85
CA GLN A 125 10.51 9.44 -13.89
C GLN A 125 9.95 10.64 -14.66
N LEU A 126 9.33 10.42 -15.82
CA LEU A 126 8.71 11.48 -16.61
C LEU A 126 7.55 12.13 -15.86
N PHE A 127 6.72 11.33 -15.17
CA PHE A 127 5.66 11.87 -14.31
C PHE A 127 6.23 12.73 -13.18
N GLN A 128 7.31 12.27 -12.56
CA GLN A 128 7.97 13.01 -11.48
C GLN A 128 8.54 14.34 -11.97
N GLU A 129 9.23 14.35 -13.13
CA GLU A 129 9.73 15.57 -13.77
C GLU A 129 8.58 16.54 -14.11
N MET A 130 7.45 16.02 -14.64
CA MET A 130 6.28 16.84 -14.93
C MET A 130 5.68 17.48 -13.68
N ILE A 131 5.60 16.76 -12.57
CA ILE A 131 5.13 17.28 -11.28
C ILE A 131 6.07 18.37 -10.75
N GLU A 132 7.38 18.13 -10.80
CA GLU A 132 8.39 19.09 -10.33
C GLU A 132 8.39 20.37 -11.16
N LYS A 133 8.23 20.26 -12.48
CA LYS A 133 8.26 21.40 -13.40
C LYS A 133 6.93 22.20 -13.43
N HIS A 134 5.79 21.57 -13.21
CA HIS A 134 4.46 22.22 -13.29
C HIS A 134 3.76 22.42 -11.94
N GLY A 135 4.33 21.91 -10.83
CA GLY A 135 3.78 21.99 -9.48
C GLY A 135 3.80 23.36 -8.80
N PHE A 136 4.37 24.41 -9.42
CA PHE A 136 4.49 25.76 -8.84
C PHE A 136 3.65 26.81 -9.59
N ASN A 137 2.35 26.58 -9.82
CA ASN A 137 1.48 27.66 -10.34
C ASN A 137 0.02 27.65 -9.85
N ARG A 138 -0.20 27.49 -8.53
CA ARG A 138 -1.52 27.74 -7.89
C ARG A 138 -1.47 28.50 -6.56
N LYS A 139 -0.42 29.29 -6.31
CA LYS A 139 -0.37 30.26 -5.18
C LYS A 139 0.15 31.63 -5.62
N ARG A 140 -0.46 32.22 -6.65
CA ARG A 140 -0.41 33.66 -6.91
C ARG A 140 -1.82 34.09 -7.29
N SER A 141 -2.34 35.11 -6.62
CA SER A 141 -3.70 35.70 -6.75
C SER A 141 -4.74 35.19 -5.75
N LEU A 142 -4.59 35.58 -4.49
CA LEU A 142 -5.71 36.01 -3.63
C LEU A 142 -5.04 36.56 -2.37
N HIS A 143 -4.77 37.87 -2.38
CA HIS A 143 -4.75 38.83 -1.27
C HIS A 143 -4.50 40.21 -1.90
N ARG A 144 -5.48 40.66 -2.71
CA ARG A 144 -5.83 42.07 -2.88
C ARG A 144 -7.24 42.19 -2.32
N ALA A 145 -7.36 42.80 -1.15
CA ALA A 145 -8.55 43.47 -0.57
C ALA A 145 -8.41 43.42 0.95
N GLY A 146 -8.30 44.59 1.57
CA GLY A 146 -8.16 44.79 3.01
C GLY A 146 -7.17 45.91 3.29
#